data_AF-A0A7V1W931-F1
#
_entry.id   AF-A0A7V1W931-F1
#
_cell.length_a   1.000
_cell.length_b   1.000
_cell.length_c   1.000
_cell.angle_alpha   90.00
_cell.angle_beta   90.00
_cell.angle_gamma   90.00
#
_symmetry.space_group_name_H-M   'P 1'
#
loop_
_entity.id
_entity.type
_entity.pdbx_description
1 polymer ?
#
loop_
_entity_poly.entity_id
_entity_poly.type
_entity_poly.pdbx_seq_one_letter_code
_entity_poly.pdbx_strand_id
1 'polypeptide(L)'
;MKGFGRIVPCVLGLLIAVPAARTSAQNLLRNPSFELVGPAGPHTIQAAVGQNGPSAAADWRVWQARLGPTVTSLVPSTLPGGGLCMLRVTTNGRHNGLYQIFATPVDNPPKVLSLVWVWVARGRVGVGTGDGSRTFVSQTSTTLGQWELLCTGNSVSPANETVIYAVSEEGADFFVEGCVTLEPHSGALAGLVESMGLHHGITRSLLAKLRAAREAEERGDVEAWRACLGAFRHEVAAQTGRLIPAGQAGVLLRIAAELEAAPLP
;
A
#
# COMPACT_ATOMS: atom_id res chain seq x y z
N MET A 1 59.79 -3.53 48.41
CA MET A 1 58.30 -3.48 48.36
C MET A 1 57.86 -2.05 48.11
N LYS A 2 57.25 -1.78 46.94
CA LYS A 2 56.29 -0.70 46.66
C LYS A 2 56.01 -0.70 45.15
N GLY A 3 55.03 -1.51 44.74
CA GLY A 3 54.50 -1.53 43.39
C GLY A 3 53.45 -0.43 43.24
N PHE A 4 53.66 0.45 42.26
CA PHE A 4 52.67 1.45 41.84
C PHE A 4 51.73 0.80 40.81
N GLY A 5 50.52 0.44 41.26
CA GLY A 5 49.42 0.05 40.38
C GLY A 5 48.80 1.28 39.72
N ARG A 6 48.90 1.37 38.39
CA ARG A 6 48.19 2.38 37.58
C ARG A 6 46.74 1.92 37.40
N ILE A 7 45.80 2.73 37.89
CA ILE A 7 44.37 2.59 37.64
C ILE A 7 44.07 3.24 36.28
N VAL A 8 43.64 2.45 35.30
CA VAL A 8 43.11 2.94 34.01
C VAL A 8 41.61 3.13 34.19
N PRO A 9 41.05 4.34 34.00
CA PRO A 9 39.60 4.52 34.03
C PRO A 9 39.00 3.94 32.75
N CYS A 10 38.20 2.88 32.92
CA CYS A 10 37.38 2.30 31.88
C CYS A 10 36.21 3.27 31.62
N VAL A 11 36.31 4.06 30.55
CA VAL A 11 35.21 4.93 30.09
C VAL A 11 34.13 4.03 29.51
N LEU A 12 33.09 3.80 30.30
CA LEU A 12 31.87 3.11 29.87
C LEU A 12 31.09 4.05 28.94
N GLY A 13 31.36 3.94 27.64
CA GLY A 13 30.60 4.65 26.60
C GLY A 13 29.18 4.12 26.55
N LEU A 14 28.22 4.94 26.95
CA LEU A 14 26.79 4.71 26.74
C LEU A 14 26.52 4.78 25.23
N LEU A 15 26.44 3.62 24.57
CA LEU A 15 25.93 3.52 23.21
C LEU A 15 24.43 3.84 23.23
N ILE A 16 24.08 5.09 22.92
CA ILE A 16 22.70 5.42 22.53
C ILE A 16 22.49 4.72 21.19
N ALA A 17 21.73 3.62 21.20
CA ALA A 17 21.26 3.00 19.97
C ALA A 17 20.35 3.99 19.26
N VAL A 18 20.89 4.70 18.27
CA VAL A 18 20.08 5.46 17.32
C VAL A 18 19.24 4.43 16.57
N PRO A 19 17.90 4.47 16.62
CA PRO A 19 17.08 3.56 15.84
C PRO A 19 17.46 3.74 14.37
N ALA A 20 17.82 2.65 13.71
CA ALA A 20 18.12 2.65 12.28
C ALA A 20 16.92 3.26 11.55
N ALA A 21 17.13 4.39 10.89
CA ALA A 21 16.11 5.00 10.05
C ALA A 21 15.62 3.94 9.06
N ARG A 22 14.31 3.65 9.07
CA ARG A 22 13.68 2.76 8.07
C ARG A 22 13.87 3.42 6.71
N THR A 23 14.89 2.98 5.99
CA THR A 23 15.35 3.63 4.76
C THR A 23 15.00 2.77 3.56
N SER A 24 13.70 2.63 3.28
CA SER A 24 13.16 2.32 1.96
C SER A 24 11.64 2.38 2.05
N ALA A 25 11.05 3.08 1.11
CA ALA A 25 9.63 3.17 0.81
C ALA A 25 9.08 1.87 0.23
N GLN A 26 9.19 0.79 1.00
CA GLN A 26 8.79 -0.51 0.52
C GLN A 26 7.27 -0.64 0.63
N ASN A 27 6.64 -1.04 -0.48
CA ASN A 27 5.26 -1.52 -0.41
C ASN A 27 5.20 -2.67 0.60
N LEU A 28 4.37 -2.52 1.63
CA LEU A 28 4.21 -3.50 2.69
C LEU A 28 3.58 -4.79 2.15
N LEU A 29 2.83 -4.68 1.04
CA LEU A 29 2.25 -5.84 0.38
C LEU A 29 3.29 -6.65 -0.39
N ARG A 30 3.12 -7.97 -0.34
CA ARG A 30 3.84 -8.94 -1.16
C ARG A 30 3.03 -9.24 -2.42
N ASN A 31 3.74 -9.46 -3.52
CA ASN A 31 3.14 -9.67 -4.84
C ASN A 31 2.02 -8.63 -5.17
N PRO A 32 2.27 -7.33 -5.00
CA PRO A 32 1.25 -6.29 -5.16
C PRO A 32 0.70 -6.15 -6.58
N SER A 33 1.48 -6.57 -7.58
CA SER A 33 1.12 -6.56 -8.99
C SER A 33 0.54 -7.90 -9.48
N PHE A 34 0.42 -8.91 -8.61
CA PHE A 34 -0.14 -10.23 -8.96
C PHE A 34 0.61 -11.01 -10.06
N GLU A 35 1.89 -10.72 -10.27
CA GLU A 35 2.72 -11.39 -11.28
C GLU A 35 3.15 -12.79 -10.88
N LEU A 36 3.15 -13.07 -9.58
CA LEU A 36 3.54 -14.39 -9.05
C LEU A 36 2.31 -15.26 -8.83
N VAL A 37 2.31 -16.44 -9.46
CA VAL A 37 1.26 -17.46 -9.33
C VAL A 37 1.26 -18.05 -7.92
N GLY A 38 0.09 -18.20 -7.34
CA GLY A 38 -0.10 -18.80 -6.02
C GLY A 38 0.21 -20.30 -5.99
N PRO A 39 0.46 -20.87 -4.79
CA PRO A 39 0.84 -22.26 -4.63
C PRO A 39 -0.25 -23.26 -5.08
N ALA A 40 -1.50 -22.82 -5.18
CA ALA A 40 -2.62 -23.63 -5.67
C ALA A 40 -2.87 -23.49 -7.18
N GLY A 41 -1.97 -22.81 -7.91
CA GLY A 41 -2.06 -22.58 -9.35
C GLY A 41 -2.76 -21.25 -9.71
N PRO A 42 -2.87 -20.94 -11.01
CA PRO A 42 -3.38 -19.65 -11.51
C PRO A 42 -4.91 -19.52 -11.46
N HIS A 43 -5.60 -20.53 -10.94
CA HIS A 43 -7.05 -20.55 -10.76
C HIS A 43 -7.37 -21.30 -9.46
N THR A 44 -8.13 -20.68 -8.56
CA THR A 44 -8.52 -21.31 -7.29
C THR A 44 -10.00 -21.11 -6.99
N ILE A 45 -10.57 -22.05 -6.24
CA ILE A 45 -11.95 -22.00 -5.76
C ILE A 45 -11.93 -22.29 -4.26
N GLN A 46 -12.48 -21.39 -3.45
CA GLN A 46 -12.66 -21.53 -2.02
C GLN A 46 -14.15 -21.41 -1.69
N ALA A 47 -14.75 -22.44 -1.08
CA ALA A 47 -16.19 -22.47 -0.82
C ALA A 47 -16.59 -22.63 0.66
N ALA A 48 -15.64 -22.98 1.53
CA ALA A 48 -15.94 -23.25 2.94
C ALA A 48 -16.07 -21.94 3.73
N VAL A 49 -17.21 -21.76 4.40
CA VAL A 49 -17.55 -20.58 5.20
C VAL A 49 -16.69 -20.49 6.44
N GLY A 50 -16.26 -19.28 6.80
CA GLY A 50 -15.43 -19.02 7.98
C GLY A 50 -14.00 -19.55 7.84
N GLN A 51 -13.62 -19.98 6.63
CA GLN A 51 -12.29 -20.46 6.33
C GLN A 51 -11.56 -19.51 5.40
N ASN A 52 -10.24 -19.45 5.57
CA ASN A 52 -9.36 -18.84 4.60
C ASN A 52 -8.83 -19.89 3.61
N GLY A 53 -8.44 -19.43 2.43
CA GLY A 53 -7.89 -20.29 1.38
C GLY A 53 -6.81 -19.58 0.57
N PRO A 54 -6.04 -20.32 -0.26
CA PRO A 54 -5.13 -19.71 -1.21
C PRO A 54 -5.90 -19.00 -2.33
N SER A 55 -5.43 -17.81 -2.72
CA SER A 55 -5.83 -17.21 -4.00
C SER A 55 -4.94 -17.72 -5.14
N ALA A 56 -5.29 -17.37 -6.37
CA ALA A 56 -4.49 -17.62 -7.56
C ALA A 56 -3.19 -16.82 -7.61
N ALA A 57 -3.05 -15.77 -6.78
CA ALA A 57 -1.83 -14.99 -6.65
C ALA A 57 -1.06 -15.38 -5.38
N ALA A 58 0.26 -15.48 -5.48
CA ALA A 58 1.13 -15.73 -4.33
C ALA A 58 0.94 -14.66 -3.25
N ASP A 59 1.07 -15.07 -1.98
CA ASP A 59 0.91 -14.24 -0.77
C ASP A 59 -0.47 -13.60 -0.54
N TRP A 60 -1.40 -13.73 -1.47
CA TRP A 60 -2.79 -13.29 -1.31
C TRP A 60 -3.69 -14.45 -0.92
N ARG A 61 -4.59 -14.20 0.04
CA ARG A 61 -5.50 -15.20 0.57
C ARG A 61 -6.94 -14.80 0.30
N VAL A 62 -7.81 -15.81 0.25
CA VAL A 62 -9.26 -15.63 0.17
C VAL A 62 -9.84 -15.73 1.57
N TRP A 63 -10.77 -14.83 1.91
CA TRP A 63 -11.65 -14.96 3.06
C TRP A 63 -13.09 -15.19 2.60
N GLN A 64 -13.76 -16.16 3.23
CA GLN A 64 -15.12 -16.56 2.90
C GLN A 64 -16.05 -16.31 4.11
N ALA A 65 -16.64 -15.11 4.17
CA ALA A 65 -17.55 -14.72 5.24
C ALA A 65 -18.97 -15.31 5.10
N ARG A 66 -19.40 -15.64 3.88
CA ARG A 66 -20.76 -16.12 3.55
C ARG A 66 -20.74 -17.42 2.76
N LEU A 67 -21.87 -18.11 2.65
CA LEU A 67 -21.95 -19.38 1.91
C LEU A 67 -21.70 -19.21 0.41
N GLY A 68 -20.89 -20.12 -0.14
CA GLY A 68 -20.66 -20.39 -1.56
C GLY A 68 -19.26 -19.98 -2.04
N PRO A 69 -18.97 -20.03 -3.36
CA PRO A 69 -17.60 -19.98 -3.81
C PRO A 69 -17.07 -18.54 -3.99
N THR A 70 -15.85 -18.31 -3.50
CA THR A 70 -14.95 -17.31 -4.06
C THR A 70 -14.01 -17.98 -5.03
N VAL A 71 -14.04 -17.53 -6.28
CA VAL A 71 -13.17 -17.98 -7.37
C VAL A 71 -12.16 -16.89 -7.64
N THR A 72 -10.88 -17.24 -7.76
CA THR A 72 -9.84 -16.30 -8.17
C THR A 72 -9.07 -16.83 -9.37
N SER A 73 -8.63 -15.94 -10.26
CA SER A 73 -7.87 -16.32 -11.47
C SER A 73 -6.91 -15.24 -11.90
N LEU A 74 -5.68 -15.61 -12.21
CA LEU A 74 -4.74 -14.72 -12.90
C LEU A 74 -5.09 -14.67 -14.38
N VAL A 75 -5.26 -13.46 -14.90
CA VAL A 75 -5.62 -13.17 -16.29
C VAL A 75 -4.77 -12.01 -16.82
N PRO A 76 -4.61 -11.84 -18.14
CA PRO A 76 -3.87 -10.71 -18.68
C PRO A 76 -4.44 -9.37 -18.19
N SER A 77 -3.57 -8.45 -17.78
CA SER A 77 -3.96 -7.11 -17.33
C SER A 77 -4.62 -6.31 -18.46
N THR A 78 -5.62 -5.52 -18.09
CA THR A 78 -6.20 -4.45 -18.92
C THR A 78 -6.03 -3.06 -18.31
N LEU A 79 -5.28 -2.92 -17.21
CA LEU A 79 -4.98 -1.62 -16.61
C LEU A 79 -3.96 -0.89 -17.48
N PRO A 80 -4.25 0.32 -17.98
CA PRO A 80 -3.26 1.09 -18.72
C PRO A 80 -2.03 1.38 -17.86
N GLY A 81 -0.86 0.88 -18.28
CA GLY A 81 0.38 0.97 -17.48
C GLY A 81 0.43 0.02 -16.28
N GLY A 82 -0.46 -0.99 -16.24
CA GLY A 82 -0.40 -2.10 -15.30
C GLY A 82 0.74 -3.09 -15.61
N GLY A 83 0.75 -4.19 -14.87
CA GLY A 83 1.64 -5.32 -15.08
C GLY A 83 1.21 -6.20 -16.26
N LEU A 84 1.72 -7.43 -16.28
CA LEU A 84 1.33 -8.45 -17.26
C LEU A 84 0.02 -9.13 -16.85
N CYS A 85 -0.21 -9.26 -15.54
CA CYS A 85 -1.33 -9.99 -14.98
C CYS A 85 -2.16 -9.14 -14.02
N MET A 86 -3.46 -9.41 -13.99
CA MET A 86 -4.38 -8.94 -12.95
C MET A 86 -5.11 -10.12 -12.31
N LEU A 87 -5.62 -9.93 -11.10
CA LEU A 87 -6.38 -10.96 -10.39
C LEU A 87 -7.87 -10.73 -10.57
N ARG A 88 -8.56 -11.63 -11.29
CA ARG A 88 -10.02 -11.69 -11.29
C ARG A 88 -10.51 -12.39 -10.03
N VAL A 89 -11.54 -11.84 -9.41
CA VAL A 89 -12.20 -12.36 -8.22
C VAL A 89 -13.71 -12.38 -8.44
N THR A 90 -14.29 -13.56 -8.35
CA THR A 90 -15.75 -13.74 -8.36
C THR A 90 -16.18 -14.24 -7.00
N THR A 91 -17.07 -13.53 -6.35
CA THR A 91 -17.67 -13.88 -5.07
C THR A 91 -19.18 -13.96 -5.20
N ASN A 92 -19.81 -14.61 -4.24
CA ASN A 92 -21.26 -14.84 -4.23
C ASN A 92 -21.92 -14.37 -2.91
N GLY A 93 -21.25 -13.50 -2.17
CA GLY A 93 -21.74 -12.99 -0.91
C GLY A 93 -20.94 -11.79 -0.42
N ARG A 94 -21.59 -10.94 0.37
CA ARG A 94 -20.94 -9.80 1.03
C ARG A 94 -19.82 -10.25 1.97
N HIS A 95 -18.76 -9.46 2.03
CA HIS A 95 -17.53 -9.66 2.82
C HIS A 95 -16.69 -10.88 2.42
N ASN A 96 -17.00 -11.52 1.29
CA ASN A 96 -16.10 -12.46 0.65
C ASN A 96 -15.07 -11.69 -0.18
N GLY A 97 -13.86 -12.22 -0.32
CA GLY A 97 -12.87 -11.67 -1.23
C GLY A 97 -11.44 -11.93 -0.78
N LEU A 98 -10.56 -10.95 -0.95
CA LEU A 98 -9.13 -11.09 -0.74
C LEU A 98 -8.68 -10.40 0.54
N TYR A 99 -7.61 -10.92 1.12
CA TYR A 99 -6.84 -10.22 2.13
C TYR A 99 -5.35 -10.59 2.07
N GLN A 100 -4.52 -9.72 2.64
CA GLN A 100 -3.12 -10.01 2.91
C GLN A 100 -2.70 -9.38 4.23
N ILE A 101 -2.07 -10.18 5.08
CA ILE A 101 -1.39 -9.72 6.28
C ILE A 101 0.02 -9.28 5.87
N PHE A 102 0.33 -8.00 6.02
CA PHE A 102 1.58 -7.38 5.58
C PHE A 102 2.57 -7.08 6.71
N ALA A 103 2.11 -7.13 7.96
CA ALA A 103 2.98 -6.95 9.14
C ALA A 103 2.68 -8.01 10.20
N THR A 104 3.68 -8.30 11.03
CA THR A 104 3.46 -9.09 12.26
C THR A 104 3.07 -8.15 13.40
N PRO A 105 2.34 -8.62 14.44
CA PRO A 105 1.90 -7.76 15.55
C PRO A 105 2.97 -6.90 16.22
N VAL A 106 4.24 -7.30 16.14
CA VAL A 106 5.38 -6.56 16.73
C VAL A 106 5.80 -5.36 15.87
N ASP A 107 5.52 -5.39 14.57
CA ASP A 107 5.97 -4.40 13.58
C ASP A 107 4.81 -3.62 12.95
N ASN A 108 3.60 -3.69 13.52
CA ASN A 108 2.43 -3.05 12.93
C ASN A 108 2.61 -1.52 12.85
N PRO A 109 2.60 -0.92 11.65
CA PRO A 109 2.63 0.53 11.53
C PRO A 109 1.39 1.19 12.14
N PRO A 110 1.53 2.32 12.84
CA PRO A 110 0.39 3.05 13.42
C PRO A 110 -0.51 3.67 12.34
N LYS A 111 0.09 4.02 11.19
CA LYS A 111 -0.61 4.59 10.05
C LYS A 111 -0.13 3.97 8.76
N VAL A 112 -1.07 3.62 7.90
CA VAL A 112 -0.81 3.18 6.54
C VAL A 112 -1.82 3.79 5.58
N LEU A 113 -1.39 3.94 4.34
CA LEU A 113 -2.23 4.29 3.21
C LEU A 113 -2.24 3.12 2.23
N SER A 114 -3.43 2.64 1.89
CA SER A 114 -3.65 1.58 0.92
C SER A 114 -4.31 2.13 -0.34
N LEU A 115 -3.74 1.79 -1.48
CA LEU A 115 -4.22 2.12 -2.81
C LEU A 115 -4.41 0.83 -3.62
N VAL A 116 -5.54 0.70 -4.28
CA VAL A 116 -5.90 -0.52 -5.02
C VAL A 116 -6.65 -0.13 -6.28
N TRP A 117 -6.15 -0.53 -7.45
CA TRP A 117 -6.92 -0.43 -8.69
C TRP A 117 -7.94 -1.57 -8.75
N VAL A 118 -9.20 -1.22 -8.96
CA VAL A 118 -10.29 -2.18 -9.15
C VAL A 118 -11.03 -1.90 -10.43
N TRP A 119 -11.43 -2.96 -11.14
CA TRP A 119 -12.43 -2.89 -12.21
C TRP A 119 -13.60 -3.76 -11.79
N VAL A 120 -14.77 -3.16 -11.58
CA VAL A 120 -15.94 -3.91 -11.12
C VAL A 120 -16.84 -4.23 -12.31
N ALA A 121 -17.03 -5.52 -12.59
CA ALA A 121 -17.94 -5.99 -13.64
C ALA A 121 -19.37 -6.18 -13.10
N ARG A 122 -19.51 -6.61 -11.85
CA ARG A 122 -20.81 -6.78 -11.16
C ARG A 122 -20.66 -6.53 -9.66
N GLY A 123 -21.70 -5.99 -9.04
CA GLY A 123 -21.77 -5.76 -7.60
C GLY A 123 -21.00 -4.51 -7.18
N ARG A 124 -20.41 -4.52 -5.98
CA ARG A 124 -19.54 -3.46 -5.47
C ARG A 124 -18.39 -4.05 -4.67
N VAL A 125 -17.26 -3.38 -4.72
CA VAL A 125 -16.02 -3.81 -4.05
C VAL A 125 -15.57 -2.72 -3.08
N GLY A 126 -15.08 -3.14 -1.93
CA GLY A 126 -14.55 -2.27 -0.91
C GLY A 126 -13.13 -2.63 -0.53
N VAL A 127 -12.35 -1.62 -0.20
CA VAL A 127 -10.98 -1.76 0.29
C VAL A 127 -10.92 -1.25 1.71
N GLY A 128 -10.15 -1.95 2.54
CA GLY A 128 -9.97 -1.63 3.95
C GLY A 128 -8.58 -1.97 4.43
N THR A 129 -8.15 -1.29 5.49
CA THR A 129 -6.90 -1.59 6.17
C THR A 129 -7.08 -1.49 7.67
N GLY A 130 -6.51 -2.43 8.43
CA GLY A 130 -6.77 -2.57 9.86
C GLY A 130 -5.93 -3.68 10.50
N ASP A 131 -6.42 -4.25 11.60
CA ASP A 131 -5.70 -5.25 12.41
C ASP A 131 -6.47 -6.57 12.49
N GLY A 132 -6.16 -7.49 11.57
CA GLY A 132 -6.79 -8.81 11.45
C GLY A 132 -8.33 -8.76 11.46
N SER A 133 -8.97 -9.42 12.44
CA SER A 133 -10.45 -9.43 12.54
C SER A 133 -11.10 -8.07 12.76
N ARG A 134 -10.31 -7.02 13.03
CA ARG A 134 -10.74 -5.63 13.14
C ARG A 134 -10.45 -4.81 11.88
N THR A 135 -10.29 -5.47 10.73
CA THR A 135 -10.15 -4.80 9.44
C THR A 135 -11.52 -4.62 8.77
N PHE A 136 -11.88 -3.36 8.50
CA PHE A 136 -13.16 -3.02 7.89
C PHE A 136 -12.94 -2.31 6.55
N VAL A 137 -13.89 -2.51 5.63
CA VAL A 137 -13.96 -1.71 4.39
C VAL A 137 -14.20 -0.25 4.75
N SER A 138 -13.35 0.63 4.25
CA SER A 138 -13.36 2.08 4.52
C SER A 138 -13.51 2.90 3.24
N GLN A 139 -13.25 2.32 2.06
CA GLN A 139 -13.52 2.92 0.76
C GLN A 139 -14.27 1.90 -0.11
N THR A 140 -15.27 2.33 -0.88
CA THR A 140 -16.04 1.45 -1.77
C THR A 140 -16.06 2.00 -3.18
N SER A 141 -16.02 1.11 -4.17
CA SER A 141 -16.17 1.44 -5.58
C SER A 141 -17.48 2.16 -5.86
N THR A 142 -17.41 3.07 -6.82
CA THR A 142 -18.54 3.90 -7.28
C THR A 142 -18.86 3.65 -8.74
N THR A 143 -17.95 3.00 -9.47
CA THR A 143 -18.08 2.77 -10.91
C THR A 143 -18.16 1.28 -11.25
N LEU A 144 -18.74 0.99 -12.42
CA LEU A 144 -18.72 -0.31 -13.07
C LEU A 144 -18.09 -0.16 -14.46
N GLY A 145 -17.46 -1.23 -14.95
CA GLY A 145 -16.96 -1.28 -16.33
C GLY A 145 -15.82 -0.33 -16.64
N GLN A 146 -15.09 0.12 -15.61
CA GLN A 146 -13.89 0.95 -15.74
C GLN A 146 -12.96 0.76 -14.54
N TRP A 147 -11.68 1.10 -14.71
CA TRP A 147 -10.70 1.10 -13.64
C TRP A 147 -10.94 2.28 -12.69
N GLU A 148 -11.01 1.98 -11.40
CA GLU A 148 -11.16 2.95 -10.31
C GLU A 148 -10.05 2.70 -9.29
N LEU A 149 -9.36 3.77 -8.90
CA LEU A 149 -8.40 3.72 -7.80
C LEU A 149 -9.12 3.96 -6.48
N LEU A 150 -9.20 2.93 -5.65
CA LEU A 150 -9.63 3.05 -4.26
C LEU A 150 -8.41 3.39 -3.41
N CYS A 151 -8.56 4.40 -2.55
CA CYS A 151 -7.51 4.87 -1.66
C CYS A 151 -8.10 5.02 -0.26
N THR A 152 -7.45 4.45 0.74
CA THR A 152 -7.93 4.47 2.11
C THR A 152 -6.81 4.38 3.13
N GLY A 153 -6.93 5.12 4.23
CA GLY A 153 -6.09 4.93 5.41
C GLY A 153 -6.55 3.71 6.23
N ASN A 154 -5.77 3.33 7.24
CA ASN A 154 -6.21 2.32 8.19
C ASN A 154 -7.36 2.82 9.08
N SER A 155 -8.40 2.00 9.18
CA SER A 155 -9.57 2.22 10.06
C SER A 155 -9.28 1.89 11.53
N VAL A 156 -8.25 1.08 11.78
CA VAL A 156 -7.79 0.66 13.11
C VAL A 156 -6.28 0.83 13.17
N SER A 157 -5.77 1.34 14.30
CA SER A 157 -4.34 1.51 14.57
C SER A 157 -3.89 0.62 15.74
N PRO A 158 -2.73 -0.05 15.64
CA PRO A 158 -1.88 -0.12 14.45
C PRO A 158 -2.50 -1.07 13.39
N ALA A 159 -1.98 -1.10 12.16
CA ALA A 159 -2.53 -1.88 11.06
C ALA A 159 -1.56 -2.94 10.54
N ASN A 160 -2.07 -4.10 10.14
CA ASN A 160 -1.30 -5.21 9.58
C ASN A 160 -1.98 -5.98 8.45
N GLU A 161 -3.20 -5.63 8.10
CA GLU A 161 -3.98 -6.35 7.10
C GLU A 161 -4.68 -5.40 6.15
N THR A 162 -4.58 -5.69 4.85
CA THR A 162 -5.35 -5.05 3.78
C THR A 162 -6.39 -6.04 3.27
N VAL A 163 -7.64 -5.61 3.14
CA VAL A 163 -8.75 -6.41 2.62
C VAL A 163 -9.32 -5.78 1.34
N ILE A 164 -9.80 -6.63 0.44
CA ILE A 164 -10.51 -6.27 -0.79
C ILE A 164 -11.73 -7.19 -0.89
N TYR A 165 -12.89 -6.69 -0.44
CA TYR A 165 -14.08 -7.51 -0.25
C TYR A 165 -15.25 -7.02 -1.09
N ALA A 166 -16.11 -7.96 -1.48
CA ALA A 166 -17.43 -7.63 -2.00
C ALA A 166 -18.27 -6.94 -0.92
N VAL A 167 -18.93 -5.84 -1.29
CA VAL A 167 -19.81 -5.07 -0.39
C VAL A 167 -21.28 -5.35 -0.70
N SER A 168 -21.60 -5.78 -1.92
CA SER A 168 -22.94 -6.21 -2.31
C SER A 168 -23.33 -7.55 -1.66
N GLU A 169 -24.62 -7.70 -1.32
CA GLU A 169 -25.17 -8.91 -0.67
C GLU A 169 -25.02 -10.16 -1.54
N GLU A 170 -25.18 -10.03 -2.87
CA GLU A 170 -25.00 -11.08 -3.86
C GLU A 170 -23.53 -11.38 -4.24
N GLY A 171 -22.58 -10.67 -3.62
CA GLY A 171 -21.17 -10.71 -3.98
C GLY A 171 -20.82 -9.78 -5.15
N ALA A 172 -19.67 -10.00 -5.75
CA ALA A 172 -19.11 -9.17 -6.81
C ALA A 172 -18.27 -10.00 -7.79
N ASP A 173 -18.16 -9.52 -9.04
CA ASP A 173 -17.19 -9.98 -10.02
C ASP A 173 -16.31 -8.78 -10.39
N PHE A 174 -15.02 -8.87 -10.08
CA PHE A 174 -14.11 -7.74 -10.17
C PHE A 174 -12.69 -8.18 -10.50
N PHE A 175 -11.90 -7.23 -10.97
CA PHE A 175 -10.47 -7.38 -11.19
C PHE A 175 -9.71 -6.43 -10.27
N VAL A 176 -8.53 -6.88 -9.84
CA VAL A 176 -7.63 -6.11 -8.97
C VAL A 176 -6.24 -6.10 -9.57
N GLU A 177 -5.59 -4.94 -9.50
CA GLU A 177 -4.20 -4.79 -9.90
C GLU A 177 -3.48 -3.68 -9.12
N GLY A 178 -2.14 -3.74 -9.08
CA GLY A 178 -1.30 -2.63 -8.64
C GLY A 178 -1.59 -2.15 -7.22
N CYS A 179 -1.71 -3.07 -6.26
CA CYS A 179 -1.99 -2.73 -4.86
C CYS A 179 -0.77 -2.09 -4.20
N VAL A 180 -0.96 -1.05 -3.40
CA VAL A 180 0.10 -0.41 -2.63
C VAL A 180 -0.39 -0.21 -1.21
N THR A 181 0.32 -0.73 -0.21
CA THR A 181 0.16 -0.33 1.19
C THR A 181 1.49 0.21 1.67
N LEU A 182 1.52 1.43 2.20
CA LEU A 182 2.73 2.06 2.69
C LEU A 182 2.47 2.88 3.96
N GLU A 183 3.50 3.08 4.77
CA GLU A 183 3.48 4.09 5.82
C GLU A 183 3.51 5.49 5.17
N PRO A 184 2.60 6.40 5.51
CA PRO A 184 2.52 7.69 4.86
C PRO A 184 3.63 8.62 5.40
N HIS A 185 4.80 8.58 4.76
CA HIS A 185 5.87 9.57 4.94
C HIS A 185 6.48 9.99 3.59
N SER A 186 7.23 11.09 3.57
CA SER A 186 7.83 11.65 2.33
C SER A 186 8.73 10.64 1.60
N GLY A 187 9.48 9.84 2.36
CA GLY A 187 10.26 8.71 1.85
C GLY A 187 9.40 7.72 1.08
N ALA A 188 8.26 7.28 1.65
CA ALA A 188 7.33 6.33 1.04
C ALA A 188 6.84 6.76 -0.35
N LEU A 189 6.51 8.05 -0.48
CA LEU A 189 6.10 8.63 -1.75
C LEU A 189 7.24 8.63 -2.78
N ALA A 190 8.50 8.75 -2.35
CA ALA A 190 9.65 8.71 -3.26
C ALA A 190 9.85 7.33 -3.89
N GLY A 191 9.76 6.24 -3.11
CA GLY A 191 9.85 4.89 -3.67
C GLY A 191 8.71 4.55 -4.61
N LEU A 192 7.52 5.11 -4.37
CA LEU A 192 6.42 5.00 -5.32
C LEU A 192 6.71 5.72 -6.64
N VAL A 193 7.27 6.94 -6.59
CA VAL A 193 7.70 7.66 -7.80
C VAL A 193 8.75 6.87 -8.59
N GLU A 194 9.69 6.22 -7.89
CA GLU A 194 10.70 5.35 -8.52
C GLU A 194 10.08 4.12 -9.20
N SER A 195 9.05 3.52 -8.60
CA SER A 195 8.42 2.29 -9.13
C SER A 195 7.46 2.53 -10.31
N MET A 196 6.97 3.76 -10.49
CA MET A 196 5.99 4.09 -11.55
C MET A 196 6.54 4.08 -12.97
N GLY A 197 7.85 3.97 -13.17
CA GLY A 197 8.46 3.93 -14.51
C GLY A 197 8.27 5.24 -15.30
N LEU A 198 8.18 6.38 -14.62
CA LEU A 198 7.99 7.70 -15.24
C LEU A 198 9.20 8.12 -16.09
N HIS A 199 8.99 9.11 -16.96
CA HIS A 199 10.09 9.68 -17.74
C HIS A 199 11.22 10.19 -16.83
N HIS A 200 12.47 9.79 -17.11
CA HIS A 200 13.62 10.02 -16.23
C HIS A 200 13.82 11.49 -15.78
N GLY A 201 13.47 12.46 -16.63
CA GLY A 201 13.51 13.89 -16.29
C GLY A 201 12.49 14.27 -15.20
N ILE A 202 11.26 13.79 -15.31
CA ILE A 202 10.22 14.08 -14.32
C ILE A 202 10.48 13.31 -13.02
N THR A 203 10.92 12.04 -13.11
CA THR A 203 11.32 11.23 -11.95
C THR A 203 12.36 11.95 -11.11
N ARG A 204 13.46 12.43 -11.72
CA ARG A 204 14.52 13.14 -10.99
C ARG A 204 14.01 14.41 -10.30
N SER A 205 13.16 15.18 -10.99
CA SER A 205 12.60 16.42 -10.46
C SER A 205 11.68 16.18 -9.25
N LEU A 206 10.79 15.18 -9.36
CA LEU A 206 9.90 14.78 -8.27
C LEU A 206 10.67 14.23 -7.07
N LEU A 207 11.67 13.38 -7.30
CA LEU A 207 12.51 12.82 -6.23
C LEU A 207 13.32 13.88 -5.51
N ALA A 208 13.82 14.90 -6.22
CA ALA A 208 14.51 16.02 -5.58
C ALA A 208 13.60 16.76 -4.58
N LYS A 209 12.33 16.98 -4.93
CA LYS A 209 11.34 17.62 -4.05
C LYS A 209 10.99 16.75 -2.84
N LEU A 210 10.85 15.44 -3.05
CA LEU A 210 10.55 14.50 -1.95
C LEU A 210 11.75 14.32 -1.01
N ARG A 211 12.98 14.36 -1.52
CA ARG A 211 14.19 14.40 -0.67
C ARG A 211 14.25 15.67 0.17
N ALA A 212 13.99 16.83 -0.43
CA ALA A 212 13.93 18.09 0.30
C ALA A 212 12.82 18.08 1.37
N ALA A 213 11.65 17.52 1.06
CA ALA A 213 10.58 17.31 2.03
C ALA A 213 11.05 16.42 3.18
N ARG A 214 11.68 15.28 2.88
CA ARG A 214 12.21 14.37 3.91
C ARG A 214 13.23 15.03 4.81
N GLU A 215 14.18 15.77 4.25
CA GLU A 215 15.18 16.48 5.04
C GLU A 215 14.54 17.55 5.95
N ALA A 216 13.46 18.20 5.51
CA ALA A 216 12.69 19.12 6.34
C ALA A 216 11.92 18.39 7.45
N GLU A 217 11.31 17.24 7.14
CA GLU A 217 10.66 16.34 8.10
C GLU A 217 11.63 15.88 9.19
N GLU A 218 12.83 15.42 8.82
CA GLU A 218 13.88 14.99 9.74
C GLU A 218 14.39 16.14 10.65
N ARG A 219 14.26 17.39 10.22
CA ARG A 219 14.57 18.59 11.03
C ARG A 219 13.38 19.09 11.86
N GLY A 220 12.18 18.54 11.68
CA GLY A 220 10.95 19.07 12.28
C GLY A 220 10.51 20.42 11.69
N ASP A 221 10.99 20.79 10.50
CA ASP A 221 10.66 22.05 9.83
C ASP A 221 9.36 21.89 9.02
N VAL A 222 8.24 22.11 9.71
CA VAL A 222 6.89 21.93 9.18
C VAL A 222 6.62 22.79 7.94
N GLU A 223 7.08 24.03 7.94
CA GLU A 223 6.82 24.98 6.86
C GLU A 223 7.60 24.60 5.61
N ALA A 224 8.90 24.28 5.74
CA ALA A 224 9.71 23.82 4.63
C ALA A 224 9.20 22.49 4.06
N TRP A 225 8.78 21.56 4.91
CA TRP A 225 8.20 20.29 4.49
C TRP A 225 6.93 20.50 3.66
N ARG A 226 5.98 21.33 4.14
CA ARG A 226 4.76 21.67 3.39
C ARG A 226 5.07 22.37 2.07
N ALA A 227 6.03 23.28 2.06
CA ALA A 227 6.45 23.97 0.83
C ALA A 227 7.00 22.98 -0.21
N CYS A 228 7.79 22.00 0.21
CA CYS A 228 8.33 20.95 -0.67
C CYS A 228 7.22 20.02 -1.21
N LEU A 229 6.27 19.60 -0.37
CA LEU A 229 5.11 18.81 -0.83
C LEU A 229 4.19 19.60 -1.77
N GLY A 230 3.95 20.88 -1.50
CA GLY A 230 3.20 21.76 -2.39
C GLY A 230 3.88 21.90 -3.76
N ALA A 231 5.21 22.08 -3.79
CA ALA A 231 5.98 22.11 -5.03
C ALA A 231 5.89 20.77 -5.79
N PHE A 232 5.93 19.64 -5.09
CA PHE A 232 5.74 18.32 -5.68
C PHE A 232 4.36 18.20 -6.33
N ARG A 233 3.29 18.57 -5.60
CA ARG A 233 1.91 18.51 -6.09
C ARG A 233 1.69 19.39 -7.32
N HIS A 234 2.22 20.61 -7.33
CA HIS A 234 2.12 21.50 -8.49
C HIS A 234 2.79 20.93 -9.72
N GLU A 235 3.97 20.30 -9.57
CA GLU A 235 4.64 19.67 -10.71
C GLU A 235 3.88 18.44 -11.20
N VAL A 236 3.40 17.58 -10.31
CA VAL A 236 2.58 16.42 -10.70
C VAL A 236 1.34 16.87 -11.47
N ALA A 237 0.63 17.88 -10.96
CA ALA A 237 -0.54 18.46 -11.63
C ALA A 237 -0.17 19.03 -13.02
N ALA A 238 0.93 19.77 -13.13
CA ALA A 238 1.39 20.35 -14.39
C ALA A 238 1.81 19.32 -15.44
N GLN A 239 2.26 18.14 -15.01
CA GLN A 239 2.72 17.05 -15.89
C GLN A 239 1.68 15.96 -16.14
N THR A 240 0.50 16.08 -15.52
CA THR A 240 -0.63 15.16 -15.69
C THR A 240 -1.06 15.10 -17.15
N GLY A 241 -1.14 13.89 -17.70
CA GLY A 241 -1.50 13.64 -19.11
C GLY A 241 -0.40 13.97 -20.13
N ARG A 242 0.74 14.52 -19.68
CA ARG A 242 1.91 14.84 -20.53
C ARG A 242 3.05 13.86 -20.30
N LEU A 243 3.71 13.99 -19.15
CA LEU A 243 4.83 13.15 -18.73
C LEU A 243 4.46 12.19 -17.61
N ILE A 244 3.31 12.41 -16.97
CA ILE A 244 2.75 11.53 -15.95
C ILE A 244 1.36 11.10 -16.44
N PRO A 245 1.13 9.80 -16.71
CA PRO A 245 -0.20 9.27 -16.99
C PRO A 245 -1.23 9.75 -15.94
N ALA A 246 -2.43 10.13 -16.38
CA ALA A 246 -3.42 10.75 -15.50
C ALA A 246 -3.77 9.88 -14.27
N GLY A 247 -3.83 8.56 -14.44
CA GLY A 247 -4.02 7.61 -13.33
C GLY A 247 -2.90 7.66 -12.29
N GLN A 248 -1.65 7.66 -12.73
CA GLN A 248 -0.48 7.76 -11.84
C GLN A 248 -0.40 9.14 -11.15
N ALA A 249 -0.72 10.22 -11.87
CA ALA A 249 -0.78 11.55 -11.28
C ALA A 249 -1.85 11.64 -10.17
N GLY A 250 -3.03 11.06 -10.41
CA GLY A 250 -4.10 10.97 -9.40
C GLY A 250 -3.66 10.25 -8.13
N VAL A 251 -2.91 9.14 -8.27
CA VAL A 251 -2.28 8.42 -7.14
C VAL A 251 -1.35 9.37 -6.36
N LEU A 252 -0.38 9.98 -7.04
CA LEU A 252 0.65 10.81 -6.40
C LEU A 252 0.05 12.02 -5.67
N LEU A 253 -0.91 12.71 -6.31
CA LEU A 253 -1.59 13.86 -5.71
C LEU A 253 -2.40 13.48 -4.48
N ARG A 254 -3.05 12.31 -4.49
CA ARG A 254 -3.82 11.84 -3.33
C ARG A 254 -2.92 11.50 -2.16
N ILE A 255 -1.83 10.78 -2.38
CA ILE A 255 -0.88 10.44 -1.32
C ILE A 255 -0.26 11.72 -0.74
N ALA A 256 0.14 12.67 -1.58
CA ALA A 256 0.69 13.93 -1.11
C ALA A 256 -0.32 14.74 -0.26
N ALA A 257 -1.60 14.73 -0.62
CA ALA A 257 -2.65 15.38 0.18
C ALA A 257 -2.86 14.70 1.54
N GLU A 258 -2.82 13.36 1.58
CA GLU A 258 -2.91 12.60 2.84
C GLU A 258 -1.71 12.86 3.76
N LEU A 259 -0.50 12.97 3.18
CA LEU A 259 0.69 13.38 3.92
C LEU A 259 0.49 14.75 4.57
N GLU A 260 0.07 15.76 3.79
CA GLU A 260 -0.18 17.12 4.28
C GLU A 260 -1.24 17.19 5.39
N ALA A 261 -2.25 16.32 5.33
CA ALA A 261 -3.32 16.26 6.32
C ALA A 261 -2.91 15.57 7.63
N ALA A 262 -1.87 14.74 7.60
CA ALA A 262 -1.36 14.09 8.79
C ALA A 262 -0.63 15.12 9.70
N PRO A 263 -0.80 15.04 11.04
CA PRO A 263 0.13 15.71 11.94
C PRO A 263 1.52 15.17 11.64
N LEU A 264 2.50 16.06 11.54
CA LEU A 264 3.89 15.64 11.41
C LEU A 264 4.27 14.73 12.59
N PRO A 265 5.04 13.66 12.33
CA PRO A 265 5.55 12.79 13.38
C PRO A 265 6.40 13.55 14.41
#